data_AF-A0A2V6WM21-F1
#
_entry.id   AF-A0A2V6WM21-F1
#
_cell.length_a   1.000
_cell.length_b   1.000
_cell.length_c   1.000
_cell.angle_alpha   90.00
_cell.angle_beta   90.00
_cell.angle_gamma   90.00
#
_symmetry.space_group_name_H-M   'P 1'
#
loop_
_entity.id
_entity.type
_entity.pdbx_description
1 polymer ?
#
loop_
_entity_poly.entity_id
_entity_poly.type
_entity_poly.pdbx_seq_one_letter_code
_entity_poly.pdbx_strand_id
1 'polypeptide(L)'
;MGEVHPDLRRGRHDRGHARDDRCRPRDAGDLASVPRARRGSDGPRRRVRRRSPGRHGRSDSEIRADHRARQSSLARPGSPPGPPARARRPARARLAARRAPGRADPRRLRHLCGAPAARGGEARLTSPARAAWRYVWHYRARYAFGVVCLAAATLASLAIPWTVKRAIDALQTHPATAPVGYDVALIVLFAVGNGVARLGSRFAITGGCQRIEADLRDDLYAALQTFPPKFYAEHSTGDLMTRATSDLSAVRSLLGFGAISLVSTTFAVVGVLVAMLAVDRWLTLWALAPYPVLLILARRFNLRVNERTEAAQDQLSVLSARVQEYLSGMSVVRAYTLEPRARADFGQANREYLRLSLDLARTQAGFAPAMGLIAGVGTLVVLWAGGRAVVDGRASARSSPSTAISRTSPDRLSDSAGRSRSFAAA
;
A
#
# COMPACT_ATOMS: atom_id res chain seq x y z
N MET A 1 0.51 9.12 -10.40
CA MET A 1 1.68 8.39 -10.95
C MET A 1 1.16 7.07 -11.49
N GLY A 2 1.30 6.87 -12.81
CA GLY A 2 0.69 5.77 -13.54
C GLY A 2 1.41 4.44 -13.31
N GLU A 3 0.61 3.40 -13.11
CA GLU A 3 1.07 2.01 -13.12
C GLU A 3 1.22 1.53 -14.56
N VAL A 4 2.41 1.02 -14.87
CA VAL A 4 2.73 0.34 -16.14
C VAL A 4 2.45 -1.14 -15.94
N HIS A 5 1.54 -1.68 -16.75
CA HIS A 5 1.27 -3.11 -16.86
C HIS A 5 2.13 -3.67 -18.00
N PRO A 6 2.94 -4.73 -17.80
CA PRO A 6 3.55 -5.44 -18.91
C PRO A 6 2.70 -6.66 -19.31
N ASP A 7 2.47 -6.74 -20.61
CA ASP A 7 1.79 -7.80 -21.33
C ASP A 7 2.71 -9.04 -21.46
N LEU A 8 2.22 -10.21 -21.08
CA LEU A 8 2.92 -11.49 -21.22
C LEU A 8 2.40 -12.22 -22.47
N ARG A 9 3.16 -12.14 -23.57
CA ARG A 9 2.99 -13.02 -24.72
C ARG A 9 3.98 -14.19 -24.64
N ARG A 10 3.42 -15.40 -24.53
CA ARG A 10 4.11 -16.69 -24.63
C ARG A 10 4.70 -16.89 -26.03
N GLY A 11 5.96 -17.31 -26.08
CA GLY A 11 6.64 -17.87 -27.25
C GLY A 11 7.82 -18.72 -26.79
N ARG A 12 7.90 -19.95 -27.30
CA ARG A 12 8.70 -21.09 -26.83
C ARG A 12 9.93 -21.28 -27.73
N HIS A 13 10.91 -22.05 -27.23
CA HIS A 13 12.11 -22.63 -27.88
C HIS A 13 13.35 -21.71 -27.94
N ASP A 14 14.59 -22.12 -27.67
CA ASP A 14 15.21 -23.43 -27.37
C ASP A 14 16.68 -23.16 -26.93
N ARG A 15 17.27 -24.06 -26.12
CA ARG A 15 18.73 -24.31 -25.90
C ARG A 15 19.52 -23.20 -25.17
N GLY A 16 20.38 -23.43 -24.19
CA GLY A 16 21.16 -24.60 -23.80
C GLY A 16 22.63 -24.18 -23.75
N HIS A 17 23.17 -23.86 -22.57
CA HIS A 17 24.54 -24.21 -22.14
C HIS A 17 24.84 -23.63 -20.74
N ALA A 18 25.61 -24.42 -20.01
CA ALA A 18 25.95 -24.34 -18.60
C ALA A 18 27.31 -23.63 -18.38
N ARG A 19 27.54 -23.15 -17.14
CA ARG A 19 28.80 -23.04 -16.33
C ARG A 19 30.05 -22.48 -17.05
N ASP A 20 30.93 -21.65 -16.52
CA ASP A 20 31.39 -21.18 -15.22
C ASP A 20 31.76 -19.67 -15.45
N ASP A 21 31.96 -18.79 -14.46
CA ASP A 21 33.29 -18.60 -13.88
C ASP A 21 33.27 -17.65 -12.69
N ARG A 22 34.12 -18.00 -11.72
CA ARG A 22 34.44 -17.26 -10.51
C ARG A 22 35.54 -16.21 -10.80
N CYS A 23 35.60 -15.20 -9.93
CA CYS A 23 36.80 -14.63 -9.27
C CYS A 23 38.17 -14.88 -9.96
N ARG A 24 39.09 -13.92 -10.17
CA ARG A 24 39.45 -12.68 -9.47
C ARG A 24 40.70 -12.08 -10.21
N PRO A 25 41.28 -10.94 -9.76
CA PRO A 25 42.03 -9.98 -10.57
C PRO A 25 43.55 -10.11 -10.46
N ARG A 26 44.29 -9.28 -11.22
CA ARG A 26 45.67 -8.75 -11.06
C ARG A 26 45.99 -8.01 -12.38
N ASP A 27 46.78 -6.96 -12.52
CA ASP A 27 47.59 -6.06 -11.71
C ASP A 27 47.86 -4.85 -12.66
N ALA A 28 47.76 -3.61 -12.19
CA ALA A 28 48.89 -2.74 -11.85
C ALA A 28 49.86 -2.42 -13.01
N GLY A 29 50.20 -1.13 -13.16
CA GLY A 29 51.35 -0.69 -13.95
C GLY A 29 50.98 0.37 -14.99
N ASP A 30 50.72 1.61 -14.60
CA ASP A 30 51.71 2.70 -14.59
C ASP A 30 52.16 3.13 -16.00
N LEU A 31 51.84 4.38 -16.35
CA LEU A 31 52.79 5.41 -16.79
C LEU A 31 52.09 6.49 -17.63
N ALA A 32 52.21 7.69 -17.10
CA ALA A 32 51.92 8.96 -17.74
C ALA A 32 52.76 9.15 -19.01
N SER A 33 52.23 9.91 -19.98
CA SER A 33 52.84 11.17 -20.46
C SER A 33 52.18 11.69 -21.75
N VAL A 34 51.91 12.99 -21.70
CA VAL A 34 51.35 13.90 -22.73
C VAL A 34 52.49 14.27 -23.70
N PRO A 35 52.28 14.51 -25.04
CA PRO A 35 51.91 15.86 -25.49
C PRO A 35 51.14 16.04 -26.81
N ARG A 36 50.54 17.24 -26.89
CA ARG A 36 49.97 17.92 -28.07
C ARG A 36 51.08 18.48 -29.00
N ALA A 37 50.83 18.48 -30.31
CA ALA A 37 51.34 19.46 -31.30
C ALA A 37 50.42 19.41 -32.54
N ARG A 38 49.71 20.47 -32.96
CA ARG A 38 50.07 21.72 -33.68
C ARG A 38 50.18 21.61 -35.23
N ARG A 39 49.23 22.30 -35.89
CA ARG A 39 49.30 23.23 -37.05
C ARG A 39 50.00 22.86 -38.38
N GLY A 40 49.30 23.26 -39.46
CA GLY A 40 49.83 23.71 -40.77
C GLY A 40 49.87 22.60 -41.83
N SER A 41 49.61 22.79 -43.12
CA SER A 41 49.55 24.00 -43.96
C SER A 41 49.05 23.64 -45.37
N ASP A 42 48.46 24.63 -46.02
CA ASP A 42 48.33 24.93 -47.45
C ASP A 42 48.95 24.04 -48.54
N GLY A 43 48.22 23.87 -49.66
CA GLY A 43 48.83 23.63 -50.99
C GLY A 43 47.92 22.98 -52.04
N PRO A 44 48.11 23.20 -53.36
CA PRO A 44 47.03 23.73 -54.21
C PRO A 44 46.71 22.93 -55.50
N ARG A 45 45.62 23.35 -56.19
CA ARG A 45 45.40 23.38 -57.66
C ARG A 45 45.51 22.06 -58.47
N ARG A 46 44.45 21.67 -59.20
CA ARG A 46 44.20 21.99 -60.64
C ARG A 46 43.10 21.11 -61.28
N ARG A 47 42.46 21.74 -62.26
CA ARG A 47 41.43 21.25 -63.20
C ARG A 47 41.88 20.06 -64.05
N VAL A 48 40.96 19.15 -64.36
CA VAL A 48 40.85 18.49 -65.69
C VAL A 48 39.36 18.31 -66.06
N ARG A 49 39.09 18.55 -67.36
CA ARG A 49 37.81 18.54 -68.08
C ARG A 49 37.43 17.14 -68.59
N ARG A 50 36.10 16.93 -68.75
CA ARG A 50 35.39 16.13 -69.80
C ARG A 50 35.68 14.60 -69.79
N ARG A 51 34.77 13.69 -70.12
CA ARG A 51 33.56 13.65 -70.96
C ARG A 51 32.76 12.35 -70.59
N SER A 52 31.48 12.31 -70.96
CA SER A 52 30.44 11.29 -70.71
C SER A 52 30.77 9.83 -71.10
N PRO A 53 29.93 8.86 -70.69
CA PRO A 53 28.95 8.31 -71.64
C PRO A 53 27.55 7.94 -71.08
N GLY A 54 26.56 7.91 -71.99
CA GLY A 54 25.38 7.02 -72.09
C GLY A 54 24.48 6.79 -70.86
N ARG A 55 23.24 7.31 -70.82
CA ARG A 55 22.00 6.77 -71.44
C ARG A 55 21.61 5.39 -70.87
N HIS A 56 20.50 5.30 -70.14
CA HIS A 56 19.27 4.59 -70.53
C HIS A 56 18.16 4.85 -69.50
N GLY A 57 17.08 5.46 -69.97
CA GLY A 57 15.88 5.74 -69.20
C GLY A 57 15.07 4.47 -68.96
N ARG A 58 14.45 4.39 -67.77
CA ARG A 58 13.29 3.53 -67.57
C ARG A 58 12.04 4.25 -68.04
N SER A 59 11.22 3.48 -68.72
CA SER A 59 10.04 3.84 -69.50
C SER A 59 8.82 4.17 -68.64
N ASP A 60 7.95 5.03 -69.19
CA ASP A 60 6.65 5.50 -68.66
C ASP A 60 5.57 4.42 -68.40
N SER A 61 5.95 3.14 -68.37
CA SER A 61 5.08 2.02 -68.03
C SER A 61 5.07 1.69 -66.52
N GLU A 62 6.11 2.08 -65.76
CA GLU A 62 6.18 1.81 -64.30
C GLU A 62 5.47 2.89 -63.46
N ILE A 63 5.23 4.10 -63.99
CA ILE A 63 4.54 5.19 -63.27
C ILE A 63 3.00 5.07 -63.37
N ARG A 64 2.47 4.29 -64.32
CA ARG A 64 1.01 4.09 -64.49
C ARG A 64 0.41 2.93 -63.67
N ALA A 65 1.23 2.07 -63.08
CA ALA A 65 0.75 0.95 -62.27
C ALA A 65 0.40 1.34 -60.83
N ASP A 66 1.06 2.36 -60.26
CA ASP A 66 0.88 2.71 -58.83
C ASP A 66 -0.28 3.70 -58.58
N HIS A 67 -0.74 4.39 -59.64
CA HIS A 67 -1.91 5.29 -59.54
C HIS A 67 -3.27 4.60 -59.71
N ARG A 68 -3.33 3.33 -60.18
CA ARG A 68 -4.59 2.56 -60.28
C ARG A 68 -4.94 1.75 -59.03
N ALA A 69 -4.01 1.58 -58.08
CA ALA A 69 -4.26 0.83 -56.84
C ALA A 69 -4.78 1.70 -55.66
N ARG A 70 -4.91 3.02 -55.84
CA ARG A 70 -5.35 3.96 -54.79
C ARG A 70 -6.70 4.65 -55.05
N GLN A 71 -7.45 4.27 -56.09
CA GLN A 71 -8.75 4.88 -56.43
C GLN A 71 -9.96 3.92 -56.36
N SER A 72 -9.80 2.71 -55.84
CA SER A 72 -10.86 1.69 -55.73
C SER A 72 -11.39 1.46 -54.30
N SER A 73 -11.52 2.53 -53.48
CA SER A 73 -12.15 2.45 -52.15
C SER A 73 -13.03 3.64 -51.77
N LEU A 74 -13.68 4.30 -52.75
CA LEU A 74 -14.78 5.23 -52.50
C LEU A 74 -16.08 4.65 -53.09
N ALA A 75 -16.72 3.77 -52.31
CA ALA A 75 -18.05 3.26 -52.59
C ALA A 75 -19.13 4.26 -52.12
N ARG A 76 -20.17 4.36 -52.94
CA ARG A 76 -21.33 5.29 -52.93
C ARG A 76 -22.06 5.43 -51.58
N PRO A 77 -22.70 6.58 -51.29
CA PRO A 77 -23.65 6.70 -50.19
C PRO A 77 -24.93 5.92 -50.51
N GLY A 78 -25.21 4.89 -49.71
CA GLY A 78 -26.48 4.15 -49.73
C GLY A 78 -27.61 4.93 -49.04
N SER A 79 -28.84 4.67 -49.47
CA SER A 79 -30.10 5.22 -48.96
C SER A 79 -30.26 5.08 -47.43
N PRO A 80 -31.00 5.99 -46.76
CA PRO A 80 -31.14 5.95 -45.31
C PRO A 80 -31.92 4.71 -44.84
N PRO A 81 -31.52 4.08 -43.72
CA PRO A 81 -32.28 2.98 -43.14
C PRO A 81 -33.59 3.48 -42.54
N GLY A 82 -34.68 2.75 -42.79
CA GLY A 82 -35.98 2.99 -42.15
C GLY A 82 -35.94 2.83 -40.63
N PRO A 83 -36.97 3.34 -39.91
CA PRO A 83 -36.97 3.32 -38.45
C PRO A 83 -36.93 1.88 -37.91
N PRO A 84 -36.20 1.61 -36.82
CA PRO A 84 -36.05 0.25 -36.32
C PRO A 84 -37.39 -0.32 -35.87
N ALA A 85 -37.71 -1.50 -36.39
CA ALA A 85 -38.81 -2.33 -35.93
C ALA A 85 -38.69 -2.55 -34.42
N ARG A 86 -39.79 -2.31 -33.69
CA ARG A 86 -39.93 -2.55 -32.25
C ARG A 86 -39.51 -4.00 -31.92
N ALA A 87 -38.29 -4.18 -31.45
CA ALA A 87 -37.86 -5.42 -30.83
C ALA A 87 -38.72 -5.64 -29.56
N ARG A 88 -39.61 -6.64 -29.61
CA ARG A 88 -40.33 -7.15 -28.44
C ARG A 88 -39.30 -7.59 -27.40
N ARG A 89 -39.10 -6.78 -26.36
CA ARG A 89 -38.31 -7.15 -25.18
C ARG A 89 -38.85 -8.47 -24.59
N PRO A 90 -38.01 -9.46 -24.28
CA PRO A 90 -38.46 -10.70 -23.65
C PRO A 90 -39.02 -10.41 -22.25
N ALA A 91 -40.16 -11.04 -21.92
CA ALA A 91 -40.93 -10.83 -20.69
C ALA A 91 -40.14 -11.08 -19.39
N ARG A 92 -38.98 -11.74 -19.45
CA ARG A 92 -38.12 -11.99 -18.28
C ARG A 92 -37.38 -10.75 -17.75
N ALA A 93 -37.16 -9.72 -18.57
CA ALA A 93 -36.54 -8.47 -18.11
C ALA A 93 -37.46 -7.61 -17.21
N ARG A 94 -38.78 -7.89 -17.20
CA ARG A 94 -39.74 -7.19 -16.34
C ARG A 94 -39.83 -7.75 -14.92
N LEU A 95 -39.39 -9.00 -14.70
CA LEU A 95 -39.41 -9.63 -13.38
C LEU A 95 -38.15 -9.33 -12.55
N ALA A 96 -37.00 -9.06 -13.17
CA ALA A 96 -35.77 -8.66 -12.47
C ALA A 96 -35.83 -7.21 -11.94
N ALA A 97 -36.65 -6.34 -12.53
CA ALA A 97 -36.86 -4.97 -12.07
C ALA A 97 -37.73 -4.84 -10.80
N ARG A 98 -38.27 -5.95 -10.27
CA ARG A 98 -39.16 -5.98 -9.10
C ARG A 98 -38.46 -6.25 -7.76
N ARG A 99 -37.14 -6.38 -7.73
CA ARG A 99 -36.36 -6.60 -6.49
C ARG A 99 -35.23 -5.56 -6.28
N ALA A 100 -35.49 -4.31 -6.63
CA ALA A 100 -34.67 -3.22 -6.10
C ALA A 100 -35.05 -3.00 -4.62
N PRO A 101 -34.11 -2.98 -3.67
CA PRO A 101 -34.40 -2.56 -2.30
C PRO A 101 -34.92 -1.11 -2.37
N GLY A 102 -35.97 -0.84 -1.58
CA GLY A 102 -36.86 0.31 -1.70
C GLY A 102 -36.17 1.61 -2.09
N ARG A 103 -36.67 2.22 -3.18
CA ARG A 103 -36.44 3.64 -3.47
C ARG A 103 -36.77 4.42 -2.20
N ALA A 104 -35.79 5.15 -1.68
CA ALA A 104 -36.00 6.06 -0.57
C ALA A 104 -37.15 7.03 -0.93
N ASP A 105 -38.09 7.15 -0.01
CA ASP A 105 -39.27 8.01 -0.14
C ASP A 105 -38.83 9.46 -0.43
N PRO A 106 -39.25 10.07 -1.56
CA PRO A 106 -38.94 11.47 -1.89
C PRO A 106 -39.40 12.45 -0.79
N ARG A 107 -40.35 12.06 0.06
CA ARG A 107 -40.80 12.88 1.20
C ARG A 107 -39.80 12.90 2.36
N ARG A 108 -38.94 11.89 2.51
CA ARG A 108 -37.86 11.89 3.53
C ARG A 108 -36.66 12.76 3.13
N LEU A 109 -36.47 13.04 1.84
CA LEU A 109 -35.40 13.90 1.32
C LEU A 109 -35.78 15.40 1.32
N ARG A 110 -37.06 15.76 1.54
CA ARG A 110 -37.47 17.17 1.66
C ARG A 110 -36.85 17.91 2.84
N HIS A 111 -36.45 17.19 3.90
CA HIS A 111 -35.68 17.78 5.00
C HIS A 111 -34.20 18.02 4.67
N LEU A 112 -33.70 17.53 3.52
CA LEU A 112 -32.35 17.82 3.03
C LEU A 112 -32.31 19.01 2.06
N CYS A 113 -33.42 19.30 1.36
CA CYS A 113 -33.58 20.49 0.51
C CYS A 113 -34.12 21.72 1.24
N GLY A 114 -34.25 21.68 2.57
CA GLY A 114 -34.69 22.79 3.41
C GLY A 114 -33.53 23.57 4.04
N ALA A 115 -32.55 23.98 3.26
CA ALA A 115 -31.66 25.08 3.68
C ALA A 115 -32.20 26.36 3.02
N PRO A 116 -32.74 27.32 3.77
CA PRO A 116 -33.13 28.60 3.20
C PRO A 116 -31.88 29.25 2.60
N ALA A 117 -32.06 29.90 1.45
CA ALA A 117 -31.07 30.77 0.85
C ALA A 117 -30.52 31.72 1.92
N ALA A 118 -29.35 31.41 2.45
CA ALA A 118 -28.67 32.21 3.44
C ALA A 118 -28.10 33.45 2.73
N ARG A 119 -28.87 34.54 2.81
CA ARG A 119 -28.29 35.88 2.89
C ARG A 119 -27.23 35.87 4.00
N GLY A 120 -26.15 36.60 3.76
CA GLY A 120 -24.90 36.61 4.53
C GLY A 120 -25.02 36.30 6.03
N GLY A 121 -24.17 35.39 6.49
CA GLY A 121 -24.06 35.03 7.90
C GLY A 121 -23.54 33.60 8.05
N GLU A 122 -22.22 33.46 8.12
CA GLU A 122 -21.48 32.33 8.69
C GLU A 122 -22.09 30.93 8.46
N ALA A 123 -21.74 30.34 7.31
CA ALA A 123 -21.87 28.90 7.13
C ALA A 123 -21.09 28.21 8.26
N ARG A 124 -21.79 27.73 9.29
CA ARG A 124 -21.20 26.93 10.37
C ARG A 124 -20.41 25.82 9.71
N LEU A 125 -19.09 25.91 9.78
CA LEU A 125 -18.18 24.84 9.43
C LEU A 125 -18.47 23.67 10.38
N THR A 126 -19.46 22.83 10.04
CA THR A 126 -19.45 21.46 10.53
C THR A 126 -18.12 20.90 10.07
N SER A 127 -17.27 20.50 11.02
CA SER A 127 -15.95 19.98 10.68
C SER A 127 -16.07 18.92 9.57
N PRO A 128 -15.20 18.91 8.55
CA PRO A 128 -15.28 17.96 7.43
C PRO A 128 -15.35 16.49 7.92
N ALA A 129 -14.76 16.22 9.09
CA ALA A 129 -14.88 14.97 9.81
C ALA A 129 -16.33 14.63 10.24
N ARG A 130 -17.12 15.60 10.70
CA ARG A 130 -18.53 15.39 11.10
C ARG A 130 -19.42 15.07 9.89
N ALA A 131 -19.16 15.71 8.75
CA ALA A 131 -19.85 15.40 7.51
C ALA A 131 -19.55 13.96 7.06
N ALA A 132 -18.26 13.58 7.00
CA ALA A 132 -17.85 12.21 6.68
C ALA A 132 -18.43 11.18 7.66
N TRP A 133 -18.45 11.49 8.96
CA TRP A 133 -19.03 10.64 9.99
C TRP A 133 -20.53 10.38 9.78
N ARG A 134 -21.28 11.38 9.31
CA ARG A 134 -22.70 11.22 8.99
C ARG A 134 -22.94 10.17 7.90
N TYR A 135 -22.11 10.16 6.85
CA TYR A 135 -22.18 9.13 5.80
C TYR A 135 -21.76 7.75 6.32
N VAL A 136 -20.73 7.67 7.16
CA VAL A 136 -20.34 6.41 7.82
C VAL A 136 -21.47 5.86 8.68
N TRP A 137 -22.15 6.73 9.44
CA TRP A 137 -23.27 6.35 10.30
C TRP A 137 -24.46 5.78 9.52
N HIS A 138 -24.71 6.29 8.32
CA HIS A 138 -25.73 5.71 7.43
C HIS A 138 -25.44 4.23 7.12
N TYR A 139 -24.17 3.88 6.92
CA TYR A 139 -23.71 2.51 6.67
C TYR A 139 -23.23 1.77 7.93
N ARG A 140 -23.64 2.19 9.14
CA ARG A 140 -23.17 1.65 10.43
C ARG A 140 -23.26 0.13 10.54
N ALA A 141 -24.28 -0.50 9.97
CA ALA A 141 -24.44 -1.96 10.04
C ALA A 141 -23.29 -2.71 9.34
N ARG A 142 -22.79 -2.18 8.22
CA ARG A 142 -21.68 -2.79 7.48
C ARG A 142 -20.35 -2.53 8.17
N TYR A 143 -20.14 -1.31 8.66
CA TYR A 143 -18.95 -1.00 9.42
C TYR A 143 -18.90 -1.81 10.72
N ALA A 144 -20.02 -1.93 11.45
CA ALA A 144 -20.12 -2.77 12.64
C ALA A 144 -19.83 -4.24 12.33
N PHE A 145 -20.44 -4.81 11.28
CA PHE A 145 -20.13 -6.17 10.85
C PHE A 145 -18.65 -6.34 10.48
N GLY A 146 -18.06 -5.38 9.77
CA GLY A 146 -16.64 -5.41 9.43
C GLY A 146 -15.72 -5.32 10.64
N VAL A 147 -16.06 -4.49 11.63
CA VAL A 147 -15.35 -4.38 12.92
C VAL A 147 -15.45 -5.69 13.71
N VAL A 148 -16.62 -6.32 13.76
CA VAL A 148 -16.81 -7.63 14.41
C VAL A 148 -15.99 -8.71 13.70
N CYS A 149 -15.99 -8.73 12.37
CA CYS A 149 -15.15 -9.64 11.60
C CYS A 149 -13.65 -9.40 11.85
N LEU A 150 -13.20 -8.15 11.99
CA LEU A 150 -11.82 -7.83 12.35
C LEU A 150 -11.47 -8.34 13.74
N ALA A 151 -12.35 -8.12 14.72
CA ALA A 151 -12.16 -8.63 16.08
C ALA A 151 -12.07 -10.17 16.08
N ALA A 152 -12.97 -10.86 15.37
CA ALA A 152 -12.94 -12.32 15.22
C ALA A 152 -11.65 -12.81 14.54
N ALA A 153 -11.20 -12.12 13.49
CA ALA A 153 -9.94 -12.44 12.83
C ALA A 153 -8.75 -12.30 13.80
N THR A 154 -8.68 -11.20 14.56
CA THR A 154 -7.64 -10.99 15.57
C THR A 154 -7.68 -12.09 16.62
N LEU A 155 -8.84 -12.41 17.20
CA LEU A 155 -8.97 -13.49 18.19
C LEU A 155 -8.52 -14.85 17.63
N ALA A 156 -8.91 -15.20 16.41
CA ALA A 156 -8.46 -16.42 15.76
C ALA A 156 -6.93 -16.44 15.56
N SER A 157 -6.33 -15.30 15.21
CA SER A 157 -4.87 -15.18 15.07
C SER A 157 -4.14 -15.34 16.39
N LEU A 158 -4.72 -14.88 17.50
CA LEU A 158 -4.12 -15.00 18.84
C LEU A 158 -4.32 -16.40 19.43
N ALA A 159 -5.35 -17.12 19.00
CA ALA A 159 -5.58 -18.50 19.42
C ALA A 159 -4.52 -19.46 18.86
N ILE A 160 -3.94 -19.19 17.68
CA ILE A 160 -2.93 -20.04 17.05
C ILE A 160 -1.70 -20.25 17.96
N PRO A 161 -0.98 -19.22 18.45
CA PRO A 161 0.13 -19.42 19.39
C PRO A 161 -0.24 -20.19 20.66
N TRP A 162 -1.46 -19.99 21.17
CA TRP A 162 -1.92 -20.69 22.38
C TRP A 162 -2.13 -22.18 22.14
N THR A 163 -2.62 -22.55 20.95
CA THR A 163 -2.78 -23.94 20.54
C THR A 163 -1.45 -24.62 20.27
N VAL A 164 -0.47 -23.89 19.72
CA VAL A 164 0.90 -24.37 19.58
C VAL A 164 1.51 -24.63 20.97
N LYS A 165 1.34 -23.71 21.92
CA LYS A 165 1.77 -23.92 23.31
C LYS A 165 1.16 -25.21 23.90
N ARG A 166 -0.17 -25.38 23.77
CA ARG A 166 -0.86 -26.59 24.26
C ARG A 166 -0.33 -27.88 23.62
N ALA A 167 -0.08 -27.87 22.31
CA ALA A 167 0.47 -29.02 21.61
C ALA A 167 1.89 -29.36 22.11
N ILE A 168 2.74 -28.36 22.33
CA ILE A 168 4.09 -28.54 22.89
C ILE A 168 4.02 -29.11 24.30
N ASP A 169 3.17 -28.55 25.17
CA ASP A 169 2.99 -29.01 26.55
C ASP A 169 2.49 -30.48 26.58
N ALA A 170 1.53 -30.84 25.72
CA ALA A 170 1.00 -32.20 25.63
C ALA A 170 2.05 -33.23 25.17
N LEU A 171 2.89 -32.85 24.19
CA LEU A 171 4.00 -33.66 23.69
C LEU A 171 5.07 -33.92 24.76
N GLN A 172 5.28 -32.97 25.67
CA GLN A 172 6.22 -33.13 26.78
C GLN A 172 5.70 -34.07 27.87
N THR A 173 4.39 -34.08 28.14
CA THR A 173 3.79 -34.92 29.19
C THR A 173 3.48 -36.36 28.74
N HIS A 174 2.97 -36.55 27.52
CA HIS A 174 2.51 -37.85 27.04
C HIS A 174 2.85 -38.06 25.55
N PRO A 175 4.13 -38.29 25.21
CA PRO A 175 4.58 -38.34 23.82
C PRO A 175 3.93 -39.46 22.98
N ALA A 176 3.46 -40.55 23.59
CA ALA A 176 2.86 -41.70 22.88
C ALA A 176 1.34 -41.58 22.62
N THR A 177 0.63 -40.72 23.36
CA THR A 177 -0.85 -40.58 23.28
C THR A 177 -1.31 -39.15 23.04
N ALA A 178 -0.38 -38.20 22.84
CA ALA A 178 -0.71 -36.81 22.58
C ALA A 178 -1.59 -36.68 21.32
N PRO A 179 -2.78 -36.07 21.40
CA PRO A 179 -3.68 -35.91 20.26
C PRO A 179 -3.24 -34.74 19.37
N VAL A 180 -2.01 -34.81 18.84
CA VAL A 180 -1.42 -33.75 18.00
C VAL A 180 -2.28 -33.45 16.78
N GLY A 181 -2.97 -34.46 16.23
CA GLY A 181 -3.90 -34.29 15.11
C GLY A 181 -5.06 -33.34 15.42
N TYR A 182 -5.56 -33.32 16.66
CA TYR A 182 -6.62 -32.40 17.07
C TYR A 182 -6.10 -30.95 17.15
N ASP A 183 -4.91 -30.74 17.71
CA ASP A 183 -4.29 -29.41 17.77
C ASP A 183 -3.97 -28.87 16.37
N VAL A 184 -3.44 -29.71 15.47
CA VAL A 184 -3.19 -29.33 14.06
C VAL A 184 -4.50 -28.97 13.36
N ALA A 185 -5.56 -29.78 13.50
CA ALA A 185 -6.86 -29.48 12.91
C ALA A 185 -7.43 -28.15 13.41
N LEU A 186 -7.23 -27.85 14.70
CA LEU A 186 -7.70 -26.63 15.33
C LEU A 186 -6.86 -25.40 14.92
N ILE A 187 -5.56 -25.55 14.70
CA ILE A 187 -4.70 -24.52 14.06
C ILE A 187 -5.21 -24.21 12.65
N VAL A 188 -5.46 -25.25 11.84
CA VAL A 188 -5.99 -25.08 10.48
C VAL A 188 -7.35 -24.39 10.51
N LEU A 189 -8.24 -24.78 11.43
CA LEU A 189 -9.55 -24.16 11.62
C LEU A 189 -9.42 -22.66 11.95
N PHE A 190 -8.53 -22.28 12.88
CA PHE A 190 -8.30 -20.88 13.21
C PHE A 190 -7.62 -20.09 12.07
N ALA A 191 -6.71 -20.70 11.32
CA ALA A 191 -6.09 -20.07 10.15
C ALA A 191 -7.13 -19.79 9.04
N VAL A 192 -7.99 -20.77 8.73
CA VAL A 192 -9.09 -20.60 7.77
C VAL A 192 -10.11 -19.59 8.29
N GLY A 193 -10.51 -19.69 9.56
CA GLY A 193 -11.42 -18.75 10.21
C GLY A 193 -10.90 -17.32 10.20
N ASN A 194 -9.60 -17.12 10.48
CA ASN A 194 -8.93 -15.83 10.35
C ASN A 194 -9.02 -15.30 8.91
N GLY A 195 -8.70 -16.13 7.92
CA GLY A 195 -8.78 -15.75 6.50
C GLY A 195 -10.18 -15.33 6.08
N VAL A 196 -11.20 -16.12 6.44
CA VAL A 196 -12.62 -15.85 6.13
C VAL A 196 -13.10 -14.57 6.83
N ALA A 197 -12.80 -14.39 8.12
CA ALA A 197 -13.18 -13.19 8.86
C ALA A 197 -12.48 -11.95 8.30
N ARG A 198 -11.20 -12.06 7.92
CA ARG A 198 -10.45 -10.96 7.30
C ARG A 198 -11.02 -10.60 5.92
N LEU A 199 -11.43 -11.59 5.13
CA LEU A 199 -12.11 -11.36 3.86
C LEU A 199 -13.48 -10.69 4.06
N GLY A 200 -14.27 -11.17 5.03
CA GLY A 200 -15.57 -10.61 5.39
C GLY A 200 -15.47 -9.13 5.80
N SER A 201 -14.48 -8.78 6.63
CA SER A 201 -14.24 -7.39 7.02
C SER A 201 -13.89 -6.49 5.83
N ARG A 202 -13.05 -6.98 4.90
CA ARG A 202 -12.70 -6.24 3.67
C ARG A 202 -13.92 -6.01 2.79
N PHE A 203 -14.76 -7.03 2.56
CA PHE A 203 -15.98 -6.84 1.78
C PHE A 203 -16.94 -5.85 2.43
N ALA A 204 -17.10 -5.91 3.75
CA ALA A 204 -18.02 -5.05 4.48
C ALA A 204 -17.58 -3.58 4.51
N ILE A 205 -16.32 -3.32 4.88
CA ILE A 205 -15.79 -1.96 5.04
C ILE A 205 -15.49 -1.33 3.68
N THR A 206 -14.74 -2.02 2.81
CA THR A 206 -14.43 -1.48 1.47
C THR A 206 -15.70 -1.32 0.63
N GLY A 207 -16.63 -2.29 0.70
CA GLY A 207 -17.92 -2.18 0.03
C GLY A 207 -18.81 -1.08 0.61
N GLY A 208 -18.76 -0.83 1.92
CA GLY A 208 -19.42 0.31 2.54
C GLY A 208 -18.85 1.64 2.06
N CYS A 209 -17.52 1.73 2.00
CA CYS A 209 -16.81 2.92 1.57
C CYS A 209 -17.04 3.27 0.09
N GLN A 210 -17.11 2.28 -0.80
CA GLN A 210 -17.44 2.51 -2.22
C GLN A 210 -18.83 3.13 -2.40
N ARG A 211 -19.80 2.76 -1.55
CA ARG A 211 -21.13 3.37 -1.60
C ARG A 211 -21.15 4.79 -1.06
N ILE A 212 -20.41 5.03 0.02
CA ILE A 212 -20.21 6.39 0.52
C ILE A 212 -19.59 7.28 -0.56
N GLU A 213 -18.59 6.79 -1.31
CA GLU A 213 -18.03 7.54 -2.45
C GLU A 213 -19.09 7.82 -3.53
N ALA A 214 -19.91 6.84 -3.88
CA ALA A 214 -20.99 7.03 -4.85
C ALA A 214 -21.99 8.09 -4.38
N ASP A 215 -22.46 8.01 -3.13
CA ASP A 215 -23.39 8.96 -2.55
C ASP A 215 -22.79 10.38 -2.49
N LEU A 216 -21.52 10.50 -2.10
CA LEU A 216 -20.80 11.78 -2.12
C LEU A 216 -20.69 12.35 -3.54
N ARG A 217 -20.47 11.50 -4.54
CA ARG A 217 -20.36 11.94 -5.94
C ARG A 217 -21.71 12.43 -6.45
N ASP A 218 -22.79 11.73 -6.11
CA ASP A 218 -24.15 12.12 -6.48
C ASP A 218 -24.55 13.44 -5.82
N ASP A 219 -24.26 13.61 -4.53
CA ASP A 219 -24.52 14.85 -3.79
C ASP A 219 -23.69 16.02 -4.34
N LEU A 220 -22.41 15.80 -4.65
CA LEU A 220 -21.55 16.81 -5.28
C LEU A 220 -22.09 17.21 -6.65
N TYR A 221 -22.48 16.23 -7.48
CA TYR A 221 -23.01 16.49 -8.81
C TYR A 221 -24.35 17.23 -8.77
N ALA A 222 -25.24 16.88 -7.82
CA ALA A 222 -26.48 17.60 -7.59
C ALA A 222 -26.23 19.04 -7.15
N ALA A 223 -25.27 19.27 -6.25
CA ALA A 223 -24.89 20.60 -5.81
C ALA A 223 -24.36 21.46 -6.96
N LEU A 224 -23.47 20.90 -7.80
CA LEU A 224 -22.94 21.60 -8.97
C LEU A 224 -24.07 22.11 -9.89
N GLN A 225 -25.10 21.30 -10.17
CA GLN A 225 -26.23 21.73 -11.01
C GLN A 225 -27.03 22.93 -10.45
N THR A 226 -26.91 23.24 -9.17
CA THR A 226 -27.64 24.34 -8.52
C THR A 226 -26.83 25.64 -8.43
N PHE A 227 -25.52 25.61 -8.71
CA PHE A 227 -24.69 26.80 -8.55
C PHE A 227 -24.91 27.84 -9.65
N PRO A 228 -24.84 29.15 -9.31
CA PRO A 228 -25.02 30.22 -10.28
C PRO A 228 -23.82 30.31 -11.25
N PRO A 229 -24.00 30.88 -12.45
CA PRO A 229 -22.93 31.03 -13.45
C PRO A 229 -21.66 31.70 -12.93
N LYS A 230 -21.78 32.64 -11.98
CA LYS A 230 -20.63 33.30 -11.33
C LYS A 230 -19.65 32.32 -10.68
N PHE A 231 -20.15 31.23 -10.08
CA PHE A 231 -19.31 30.22 -9.46
C PHE A 231 -18.38 29.55 -10.48
N TYR A 232 -18.89 29.29 -11.67
CA TYR A 232 -18.16 28.67 -12.78
C TYR A 232 -17.18 29.62 -13.48
N ALA A 233 -17.35 30.93 -13.32
CA ALA A 233 -16.37 31.91 -13.77
C ALA A 233 -15.15 31.96 -12.82
N GLU A 234 -15.34 31.65 -11.54
CA GLU A 234 -14.29 31.70 -10.50
C GLU A 234 -13.56 30.35 -10.32
N HIS A 235 -14.14 29.23 -10.77
CA HIS A 235 -13.59 27.89 -10.59
C HIS A 235 -13.39 27.18 -11.93
N SER A 236 -12.18 26.66 -12.18
CA SER A 236 -11.91 25.96 -13.43
C SER A 236 -12.60 24.59 -13.48
N THR A 237 -13.02 24.16 -14.67
CA THR A 237 -13.60 22.82 -14.87
C THR A 237 -12.65 21.71 -14.43
N GLY A 238 -11.33 21.91 -14.60
CA GLY A 238 -10.29 20.97 -14.16
C GLY A 238 -10.24 20.81 -12.64
N ASP A 239 -10.39 21.90 -11.89
CA ASP A 239 -10.41 21.86 -10.41
C ASP A 239 -11.66 21.13 -9.92
N LEU A 240 -12.82 21.40 -10.51
CA LEU A 240 -14.07 20.72 -10.17
C LEU A 240 -13.97 19.22 -10.46
N MET A 241 -13.36 18.83 -11.58
CA MET A 241 -13.14 17.42 -11.93
C MET A 241 -12.16 16.73 -10.97
N THR A 242 -11.10 17.42 -10.56
CA THR A 242 -10.13 16.90 -9.58
C THR A 242 -10.80 16.65 -8.22
N ARG A 243 -11.66 17.57 -7.76
CA ARG A 243 -12.45 17.40 -6.53
C ARG A 243 -13.42 16.21 -6.63
N ALA A 244 -14.07 16.03 -7.78
CA ALA A 244 -15.02 14.93 -8.01
C ALA A 244 -14.36 13.54 -8.14
N THR A 245 -13.05 13.50 -8.39
CA THR A 245 -12.29 12.27 -8.65
C THR A 245 -11.22 12.00 -7.59
N SER A 246 -10.15 12.79 -7.59
CA SER A 246 -9.00 12.63 -6.71
C SER A 246 -9.37 12.80 -5.24
N ASP A 247 -10.05 13.88 -4.89
CA ASP A 247 -10.37 14.16 -3.48
C ASP A 247 -11.37 13.14 -2.93
N LEU A 248 -12.36 12.76 -3.73
CA LEU A 248 -13.31 11.69 -3.38
C LEU A 248 -12.63 10.33 -3.19
N SER A 249 -11.66 10.01 -4.05
CA SER A 249 -10.84 8.80 -3.94
C SER A 249 -9.96 8.81 -2.68
N ALA A 250 -9.47 9.98 -2.27
CA ALA A 250 -8.74 10.14 -1.01
C ALA A 250 -9.66 9.91 0.20
N VAL A 251 -10.87 10.48 0.18
CA VAL A 251 -11.91 10.22 1.20
C VAL A 251 -12.26 8.73 1.25
N ARG A 252 -12.44 8.08 0.11
CA ARG A 252 -12.66 6.62 0.05
C ARG A 252 -11.49 5.86 0.67
N SER A 253 -10.26 6.23 0.34
CA SER A 253 -9.08 5.52 0.85
C SER A 253 -8.97 5.64 2.37
N LEU A 254 -9.31 6.82 2.92
CA LEU A 254 -9.37 7.06 4.36
C LEU A 254 -10.45 6.21 5.05
N LEU A 255 -11.68 6.24 4.54
CA LEU A 255 -12.83 5.53 5.13
C LEU A 255 -12.78 4.01 4.91
N GLY A 256 -12.08 3.54 3.87
CA GLY A 256 -11.88 2.12 3.58
C GLY A 256 -10.60 1.58 4.22
N PHE A 257 -9.47 1.79 3.55
CA PHE A 257 -8.17 1.24 3.97
C PHE A 257 -7.69 1.84 5.30
N GLY A 258 -7.86 3.15 5.49
CA GLY A 258 -7.50 3.83 6.74
C GLY A 258 -8.29 3.26 7.92
N ALA A 259 -9.61 3.12 7.78
CA ALA A 259 -10.47 2.54 8.82
C ALA A 259 -10.11 1.09 9.15
N ILE A 260 -9.93 0.23 8.13
CA ILE A 260 -9.51 -1.17 8.34
C ILE A 260 -8.18 -1.22 9.09
N SER A 261 -7.20 -0.41 8.67
CA SER A 261 -5.87 -0.42 9.27
C SER A 261 -5.89 0.07 10.71
N LEU A 262 -6.60 1.16 10.99
CA LEU A 262 -6.71 1.70 12.35
C LEU A 262 -7.37 0.71 13.31
N VAL A 263 -8.52 0.14 12.90
CA VAL A 263 -9.27 -0.83 13.71
C VAL A 263 -8.46 -2.11 13.89
N SER A 264 -7.91 -2.67 12.80
CA SER A 264 -7.12 -3.89 12.83
C SER A 264 -5.87 -3.74 13.70
N THR A 265 -5.13 -2.65 13.57
CA THR A 265 -3.92 -2.39 14.38
C THR A 265 -4.28 -2.19 15.84
N THR A 266 -5.36 -1.47 16.14
CA THR A 266 -5.83 -1.28 17.52
C THR A 266 -6.17 -2.62 18.17
N PHE A 267 -6.99 -3.45 17.51
CA PHE A 267 -7.31 -4.78 18.03
C PHE A 267 -6.08 -5.68 18.14
N ALA A 268 -5.17 -5.65 17.17
CA ALA A 268 -3.96 -6.46 17.22
C ALA A 268 -3.08 -6.05 18.40
N VAL A 269 -2.79 -4.76 18.57
CA VAL A 269 -1.97 -4.25 19.67
C VAL A 269 -2.61 -4.54 21.03
N VAL A 270 -3.88 -4.19 21.21
CA VAL A 270 -4.60 -4.42 22.48
C VAL A 270 -4.71 -5.92 22.77
N GLY A 271 -5.11 -6.72 21.77
CA GLY A 271 -5.27 -8.16 21.92
C GLY A 271 -3.95 -8.85 22.28
N VAL A 272 -2.87 -8.56 21.54
CA VAL A 272 -1.55 -9.14 21.81
C VAL A 272 -1.05 -8.73 23.18
N LEU A 273 -1.19 -7.45 23.55
CA LEU A 273 -0.76 -6.96 24.86
C LEU A 273 -1.52 -7.65 26.00
N VAL A 274 -2.85 -7.79 25.90
CA VAL A 274 -3.67 -8.51 26.89
C VAL A 274 -3.26 -9.98 26.97
N ALA A 275 -3.05 -10.64 25.82
CA ALA A 275 -2.62 -12.04 25.79
C ALA A 275 -1.23 -12.23 26.40
N MET A 276 -0.28 -11.32 26.16
CA MET A 276 1.06 -11.37 26.76
C MET A 276 1.00 -11.16 28.28
N LEU A 277 0.25 -10.15 28.75
CA LEU A 277 0.06 -9.88 30.17
C LEU A 277 -0.61 -11.06 30.91
N ALA A 278 -1.52 -11.77 30.24
CA ALA A 278 -2.16 -12.98 30.78
C ALA A 278 -1.20 -14.16 30.91
N VAL A 279 -0.13 -14.22 30.09
CA VAL A 279 0.89 -15.27 30.17
C VAL A 279 1.91 -14.95 31.28
N ASP A 280 2.60 -13.82 31.18
CA ASP A 280 3.57 -13.38 32.20
C ASP A 280 3.81 -11.87 32.09
N ARG A 281 3.47 -11.14 33.16
CA ARG A 281 3.67 -9.69 33.29
C ARG A 281 5.13 -9.24 33.19
N TRP A 282 6.06 -10.00 33.75
CA TRP A 282 7.49 -9.65 33.76
C TRP A 282 8.11 -9.90 32.39
N LEU A 283 7.82 -11.04 31.76
CA LEU A 283 8.30 -11.32 30.40
C LEU A 283 7.74 -10.30 29.40
N THR A 284 6.50 -9.85 29.61
CA THR A 284 5.88 -8.80 28.81
C THR A 284 6.61 -7.47 28.93
N LEU A 285 7.02 -7.06 30.14
CA LEU A 285 7.79 -5.82 30.34
C LEU A 285 9.14 -5.87 29.62
N TRP A 286 9.83 -7.01 29.68
CA TRP A 286 11.07 -7.21 28.92
C TRP A 286 10.86 -7.15 27.41
N ALA A 287 9.77 -7.74 26.92
CA ALA A 287 9.40 -7.69 25.50
C ALA A 287 8.99 -6.27 25.06
N LEU A 288 8.45 -5.45 25.96
CA LEU A 288 8.03 -4.09 25.68
C LEU A 288 9.18 -3.07 25.80
N ALA A 289 10.27 -3.39 26.49
CA ALA A 289 11.40 -2.50 26.72
C ALA A 289 12.03 -1.89 25.43
N PRO A 290 12.10 -2.58 24.27
CA PRO A 290 12.59 -1.99 23.02
C PRO A 290 11.61 -0.99 22.38
N TYR A 291 10.30 -1.06 22.69
CA TYR A 291 9.27 -0.25 22.02
C TYR A 291 9.38 1.26 22.27
N PRO A 292 9.68 1.77 23.49
CA PRO A 292 9.94 3.19 23.70
C PRO A 292 11.07 3.74 22.83
N VAL A 293 12.15 2.97 22.68
CA VAL A 293 13.29 3.33 21.80
C VAL A 293 12.84 3.35 20.34
N LEU A 294 12.08 2.32 19.93
CA LEU A 294 11.47 2.24 18.60
C LEU A 294 10.60 3.47 18.30
N LEU A 295 9.76 3.90 19.25
CA LEU A 295 8.85 5.03 19.09
C LEU A 295 9.61 6.35 18.92
N ILE A 296 10.64 6.59 19.74
CA ILE A 296 11.48 7.79 19.65
C ILE A 296 12.21 7.82 18.30
N LEU A 297 12.78 6.68 17.88
CA LEU A 297 13.51 6.60 16.62
C LEU A 297 12.56 6.78 15.42
N ALA A 298 11.40 6.12 15.44
CA ALA A 298 10.37 6.26 14.42
C ALA A 298 9.88 7.71 14.31
N ARG A 299 9.65 8.40 15.42
CA ARG A 299 9.24 9.81 15.42
C ARG A 299 10.32 10.70 14.81
N ARG A 300 11.57 10.57 15.24
CA ARG A 300 12.69 11.35 14.68
C ARG A 300 12.90 11.07 13.20
N PHE A 301 12.74 9.81 12.81
CA PHE A 301 12.83 9.41 11.43
C PHE A 301 11.72 10.06 10.58
N ASN A 302 10.47 10.01 11.06
CA ASN A 302 9.32 10.58 10.35
C ASN A 302 9.49 12.10 10.13
N LEU A 303 9.90 12.84 11.17
CA LEU A 303 10.20 14.27 11.06
C LEU A 303 11.25 14.56 9.98
N ARG A 304 12.38 13.84 10.02
CA ARG A 304 13.46 13.98 9.06
C ARG A 304 13.10 13.58 7.62
N VAL A 305 12.22 12.60 7.45
CA VAL A 305 11.72 12.22 6.13
C VAL A 305 10.78 13.29 5.60
N ASN A 306 9.89 13.84 6.43
CA ASN A 306 8.98 14.89 6.03
C ASN A 306 9.75 16.15 5.60
N GLU A 307 10.70 16.62 6.42
CA GLU A 307 11.56 17.79 6.11
C GLU A 307 12.31 17.59 4.78
N ARG A 308 12.90 16.41 4.54
CA ARG A 308 13.61 16.14 3.28
C ARG A 308 12.69 15.95 2.09
N THR A 309 11.48 15.45 2.31
CA THR A 309 10.46 15.33 1.26
C THR A 309 10.00 16.70 0.83
N GLU A 310 9.75 17.59 1.79
CA GLU A 310 9.39 19.00 1.53
C GLU A 310 10.50 19.71 0.76
N ALA A 311 11.76 19.64 1.22
CA ALA A 311 12.90 20.25 0.52
C ALA A 311 13.06 19.72 -0.93
N ALA A 312 12.89 18.42 -1.16
CA ALA A 312 12.95 17.85 -2.50
C ALA A 312 11.77 18.31 -3.39
N GLN A 313 10.57 18.46 -2.81
CA GLN A 313 9.37 18.95 -3.51
C GLN A 313 9.48 20.45 -3.85
N ASP A 314 10.01 21.26 -2.96
CA ASP A 314 10.29 22.68 -3.21
C ASP A 314 11.26 22.84 -4.37
N GLN A 315 12.36 22.07 -4.36
CA GLN A 315 13.33 22.12 -5.44
C GLN A 315 12.78 21.57 -6.76
N LEU A 316 11.90 20.57 -6.72
CA LEU A 316 11.16 20.11 -7.89
C LEU A 316 10.27 21.21 -8.45
N SER A 317 9.60 21.98 -7.59
CA SER A 317 8.76 23.11 -7.99
C SER A 317 9.56 24.20 -8.68
N VAL A 318 10.75 24.54 -8.16
CA VAL A 318 11.69 25.47 -8.80
C VAL A 318 12.13 24.94 -10.17
N LEU A 319 12.48 23.66 -10.27
CA LEU A 319 12.89 23.03 -11.52
C LEU A 319 11.76 23.07 -12.56
N SER A 320 10.54 22.71 -12.16
CA SER A 320 9.34 22.75 -13.00
C SER A 320 9.00 24.16 -13.48
N ALA A 321 9.09 25.15 -12.60
CA ALA A 321 8.86 26.55 -12.96
C ALA A 321 9.84 27.05 -14.04
N ARG A 322 11.13 26.72 -13.91
CA ARG A 322 12.15 27.05 -14.92
C ARG A 322 11.88 26.38 -16.27
N VAL A 323 11.48 25.11 -16.24
CA VAL A 323 11.10 24.38 -17.47
C VAL A 323 9.90 25.06 -18.14
N GLN A 324 8.88 25.46 -17.36
CA GLN A 324 7.73 26.17 -17.88
C GLN A 324 8.12 27.51 -18.50
N GLU A 325 8.98 28.30 -17.85
CA GLU A 325 9.49 29.57 -18.36
C GLU A 325 10.23 29.39 -19.70
N TYR A 326 11.16 28.44 -19.80
CA TYR A 326 11.89 28.19 -21.04
C TYR A 326 10.99 27.67 -22.16
N LEU A 327 10.01 26.81 -21.86
CA LEU A 327 9.08 26.29 -22.86
C LEU A 327 8.14 27.39 -23.39
N SER A 328 7.60 28.22 -22.51
CA SER A 328 6.76 29.37 -22.89
C SER A 328 7.56 30.44 -23.63
N GLY A 329 8.84 30.63 -23.27
CA GLY A 329 9.76 31.61 -23.85
C GLY A 329 10.67 31.08 -24.97
N MET A 330 10.39 29.91 -25.54
CA MET A 330 11.35 29.20 -26.41
C MET A 330 11.70 29.95 -27.71
N SER A 331 10.85 30.86 -28.17
CA SER A 331 11.15 31.77 -29.28
C SER A 331 12.26 32.76 -28.91
N VAL A 332 12.20 33.35 -27.71
CA VAL A 332 13.21 34.28 -27.18
C VAL A 332 14.52 33.56 -26.93
N VAL A 333 14.48 32.37 -26.32
CA VAL A 333 15.68 31.56 -26.06
C VAL A 333 16.44 31.28 -27.36
N ARG A 334 15.74 30.94 -28.45
CA ARG A 334 16.36 30.70 -29.77
C ARG A 334 16.80 31.98 -30.48
N ALA A 335 16.00 33.04 -30.41
CA ALA A 335 16.34 34.31 -31.04
C ALA A 335 17.65 34.92 -30.51
N TYR A 336 17.94 34.70 -29.23
CA TYR A 336 19.17 35.17 -28.57
C TYR A 336 20.24 34.07 -28.40
N THR A 337 20.05 32.86 -28.97
CA THR A 337 20.98 31.71 -28.84
C THR A 337 21.37 31.39 -27.38
N LEU A 338 20.39 31.44 -26.48
CA LEU A 338 20.57 31.24 -25.03
C LEU A 338 20.43 29.77 -24.60
N GLU A 339 20.30 28.81 -25.53
CA GLU A 339 20.13 27.39 -25.21
C GLU A 339 21.25 26.80 -24.33
N PRO A 340 22.55 27.16 -24.52
CA PRO A 340 23.60 26.68 -23.63
C PRO A 340 23.42 27.17 -22.19
N ARG A 341 22.96 28.42 -22.01
CA ARG A 341 22.70 29.00 -20.68
C ARG A 341 21.49 28.34 -20.02
N ALA A 342 20.38 28.19 -20.74
CA ALA A 342 19.21 27.48 -20.25
C ALA A 342 19.52 26.04 -19.84
N ARG A 343 20.37 25.33 -20.61
CA ARG A 343 20.85 23.99 -20.23
C ARG A 343 21.72 24.00 -18.98
N ALA A 344 22.58 25.00 -18.80
CA ALA A 344 23.42 25.12 -17.61
C ALA A 344 22.56 25.40 -16.35
N ASP A 345 21.61 26.32 -16.45
CA ASP A 345 20.70 26.71 -15.37
C ASP A 345 19.77 25.55 -14.97
N PHE A 346 19.23 24.81 -15.95
CA PHE A 346 18.49 23.57 -15.70
C PHE A 346 19.38 22.51 -15.04
N GLY A 347 20.60 22.32 -15.56
CA GLY A 347 21.56 21.36 -15.02
C GLY A 347 21.93 21.65 -13.56
N GLN A 348 22.06 22.92 -13.17
CA GLN A 348 22.30 23.31 -11.78
C GLN A 348 21.10 22.98 -10.89
N ALA A 349 19.88 23.38 -11.28
CA ALA A 349 18.68 23.10 -10.50
C ALA A 349 18.41 21.59 -10.37
N ASN A 350 18.67 20.82 -11.44
CA ASN A 350 18.50 19.38 -11.45
C ASN A 350 19.54 18.65 -10.58
N ARG A 351 20.79 19.13 -10.53
CA ARG A 351 21.81 18.58 -9.61
C ARG A 351 21.42 18.79 -8.14
N GLU A 352 20.84 19.95 -7.83
CA GLU A 352 20.35 20.23 -6.48
C GLU A 352 19.15 19.33 -6.12
N TYR A 353 18.20 19.18 -7.04
CA TYR A 353 17.09 18.23 -6.88
C TYR A 353 17.59 16.79 -6.66
N LEU A 354 18.59 16.35 -7.45
CA LEU A 354 19.22 15.06 -7.30
C LEU A 354 19.88 14.90 -5.93
N ARG A 355 20.60 15.91 -5.43
CA ARG A 355 21.24 15.89 -4.12
C ARG A 355 20.20 15.68 -3.01
N LEU A 356 19.14 16.49 -2.99
CA LEU A 356 18.06 16.42 -2.01
C LEU A 356 17.31 15.07 -2.09
N SER A 357 17.05 14.60 -3.30
CA SER A 357 16.41 13.30 -3.53
C SER A 357 17.27 12.13 -3.04
N LEU A 358 18.59 12.18 -3.24
CA LEU A 358 19.52 11.18 -2.72
C LEU A 358 19.61 11.23 -1.20
N ASP A 359 19.55 12.41 -0.58
CA ASP A 359 19.55 12.55 0.88
C ASP A 359 18.26 12.01 1.51
N LEU A 360 17.11 12.23 0.85
CA LEU A 360 15.84 11.60 1.20
C LEU A 360 15.94 10.07 1.09
N ALA A 361 16.45 9.56 -0.04
CA ALA A 361 16.60 8.13 -0.27
C ALA A 361 17.56 7.46 0.73
N ARG A 362 18.69 8.08 1.05
CA ARG A 362 19.63 7.60 2.09
C ARG A 362 18.97 7.54 3.45
N THR A 363 18.17 8.55 3.78
CA THR A 363 17.40 8.56 5.03
C THR A 363 16.46 7.36 5.03
N GLN A 364 15.64 7.20 4.00
CA GLN A 364 14.69 6.09 3.87
C GLN A 364 15.34 4.71 3.93
N ALA A 365 16.50 4.54 3.27
CA ALA A 365 17.25 3.29 3.23
C ALA A 365 17.72 2.82 4.62
N GLY A 366 18.03 3.77 5.53
CA GLY A 366 18.47 3.45 6.89
C GLY A 366 17.35 2.94 7.83
N PHE A 367 16.08 3.13 7.47
CA PHE A 367 14.95 2.82 8.35
C PHE A 367 14.76 1.32 8.59
N ALA A 368 14.66 0.54 7.51
CA ALA A 368 14.40 -0.89 7.61
C ALA A 368 15.50 -1.64 8.36
N PRO A 369 16.82 -1.40 8.11
CA PRO A 369 17.89 -1.98 8.90
C PRO A 369 17.83 -1.59 10.39
N ALA A 370 17.57 -0.31 10.69
CA ALA A 370 17.48 0.16 12.07
C ALA A 370 16.32 -0.50 12.83
N MET A 371 15.16 -0.64 12.19
CA MET A 371 14.01 -1.35 12.76
C MET A 371 14.30 -2.85 12.95
N GLY A 372 15.01 -3.47 11.99
CA GLY A 372 15.46 -4.85 12.09
C GLY A 372 16.43 -5.09 13.25
N LEU A 373 17.39 -4.18 13.48
CA LEU A 373 18.32 -4.25 14.61
C LEU A 373 17.58 -4.17 15.95
N ILE A 374 16.63 -3.24 16.10
CA ILE A 374 15.85 -3.10 17.34
C ILE A 374 15.00 -4.36 17.58
N ALA A 375 14.36 -4.90 16.53
CA ALA A 375 13.60 -6.15 16.63
C ALA A 375 14.49 -7.34 17.00
N GLY A 376 15.71 -7.41 16.44
CA GLY A 376 16.70 -8.44 16.77
C GLY A 376 17.18 -8.34 18.22
N VAL A 377 17.53 -7.14 18.69
CA VAL A 377 17.89 -6.89 20.10
C VAL A 377 16.72 -7.25 21.02
N GLY A 378 15.49 -6.87 20.67
CA GLY A 378 14.29 -7.23 21.43
C GLY A 378 14.10 -8.75 21.53
N THR A 379 14.32 -9.46 20.42
CA THR A 379 14.27 -10.93 20.40
C THR A 379 15.34 -11.53 21.31
N LEU A 380 16.56 -10.99 21.29
CA LEU A 380 17.66 -11.43 22.17
C LEU A 380 17.33 -11.22 23.66
N VAL A 381 16.78 -10.05 24.01
CA VAL A 381 16.35 -9.72 25.37
C VAL A 381 15.26 -10.67 25.86
N VAL A 382 14.25 -10.93 25.03
CA VAL A 382 13.15 -11.87 25.37
C VAL A 382 13.67 -13.30 25.48
N LEU A 383 14.55 -13.74 24.59
CA LEU A 383 15.14 -15.08 24.65
C LEU A 383 15.98 -15.27 25.90
N TRP A 384 16.77 -14.26 26.28
CA TRP A 384 17.58 -14.28 27.50
C TRP A 384 16.72 -14.28 28.77
N ALA A 385 15.76 -13.36 28.87
CA ALA A 385 14.87 -13.26 30.04
C ALA A 385 13.94 -14.48 30.15
N GLY A 386 13.36 -14.92 29.03
CA GLY A 386 12.49 -16.10 28.95
C GLY A 386 13.24 -17.39 29.22
N GLY A 387 14.44 -17.55 28.66
CA GLY A 387 15.31 -18.70 28.93
C GLY A 387 15.67 -18.82 30.41
N ARG A 388 15.99 -17.70 31.07
CA ARG A 388 16.24 -17.70 32.52
C ARG A 388 14.99 -18.07 33.32
N ALA A 389 13.82 -17.57 32.92
CA ALA A 389 12.55 -17.88 33.59
C ALA A 389 12.15 -19.38 33.44
N VAL A 390 12.49 -20.01 32.31
CA VAL A 390 12.35 -21.46 32.10
C VAL A 390 13.27 -22.23 33.05
N VAL A 391 14.55 -21.84 33.13
CA VAL A 391 15.56 -22.48 33.99
C VAL A 391 15.20 -22.35 35.47
N ASP A 392 14.73 -21.16 35.89
CA ASP A 392 14.27 -20.89 37.26
C ASP A 392 12.94 -21.61 37.60
N GLY A 393 12.35 -22.34 36.65
CA GLY A 393 11.08 -23.08 36.83
C GLY A 393 9.83 -22.20 36.95
N ARG A 394 9.93 -20.90 36.69
CA ARG A 394 8.79 -19.96 36.74
C ARG A 394 7.97 -19.97 35.44
N ALA A 395 8.63 -20.23 34.32
CA ALA A 395 8.03 -20.14 32.99
C ALA A 395 8.36 -21.38 32.14
N SER A 396 7.95 -22.59 32.53
CA SER A 396 7.87 -23.71 31.59
C SER A 396 6.99 -24.85 32.11
N ALA A 397 6.09 -25.36 31.26
CA ALA A 397 5.42 -26.67 31.28
C ALA A 397 4.75 -27.21 32.58
N ARG A 398 4.80 -26.48 33.69
CA ARG A 398 4.34 -26.91 35.03
C ARG A 398 3.29 -25.97 35.62
N SER A 399 2.62 -25.14 34.80
CA SER A 399 1.40 -24.46 35.24
C SER A 399 0.22 -25.42 35.20
N SER A 400 0.29 -26.52 35.94
CA SER A 400 -0.88 -27.17 36.49
C SER A 400 -0.82 -26.94 38.00
N PRO A 401 -1.87 -26.38 38.65
CA PRO A 401 -1.91 -26.15 40.09
C PRO A 401 -1.78 -27.42 40.96
N SER A 402 -1.64 -28.62 40.37
CA SER A 402 -1.76 -29.90 41.07
C SER A 402 -0.50 -30.35 41.82
N THR A 403 0.69 -29.80 41.52
CA THR A 403 1.95 -30.29 42.13
C THR A 403 2.44 -29.46 43.33
N ALA A 404 1.63 -28.51 43.83
CA ALA A 404 1.97 -27.75 45.05
C ALA A 404 1.52 -28.45 46.34
N ILE A 405 0.74 -29.54 46.28
CA ILE A 405 0.18 -30.21 47.47
C ILE A 405 1.03 -31.42 47.92
N SER A 406 1.94 -31.96 47.10
CA SER A 406 2.69 -33.18 47.46
C SER A 406 4.08 -32.95 48.08
N ARG A 407 4.40 -31.73 48.54
CA ARG A 407 5.63 -31.44 49.31
C ARG A 407 5.30 -30.94 50.70
N THR A 408 4.46 -31.66 51.42
CA THR A 408 4.42 -31.62 52.89
C THR A 408 4.51 -33.06 53.40
N SER A 409 5.72 -33.42 53.83
CA SER A 409 6.08 -34.46 54.83
C SER A 409 5.53 -35.89 54.69
N PRO A 410 6.44 -36.89 54.58
CA PRO A 410 6.26 -38.17 55.21
C PRO A 410 7.41 -38.37 56.22
N ASP A 411 7.32 -37.75 57.40
CA ASP A 411 8.29 -38.00 58.49
C ASP A 411 7.68 -37.81 59.90
N ARG A 412 6.38 -38.13 60.05
CA ARG A 412 5.72 -38.21 61.36
C ARG A 412 4.78 -39.40 61.46
N LEU A 413 5.31 -40.61 61.22
CA LEU A 413 4.62 -41.87 61.52
C LEU A 413 5.51 -42.85 62.28
N SER A 414 6.30 -42.35 63.24
CA SER A 414 7.06 -43.21 64.17
C SER A 414 6.89 -42.89 65.66
N ASP A 415 6.01 -41.95 66.06
CA ASP A 415 5.98 -41.48 67.46
C ASP A 415 4.60 -41.55 68.17
N SER A 416 3.68 -42.39 67.68
CA SER A 416 2.37 -42.61 68.35
C SER A 416 2.12 -44.05 68.81
N ALA A 417 3.15 -44.91 68.87
CA ALA A 417 3.04 -46.30 69.32
C ALA A 417 3.53 -46.54 70.77
N GLY A 418 3.61 -45.51 71.62
CA GLY A 418 4.23 -45.60 72.95
C GLY A 418 3.41 -45.12 74.15
N ARG A 419 2.14 -44.69 74.00
CA ARG A 419 1.35 -44.15 75.11
C ARG A 419 -0.07 -44.69 75.16
N SER A 420 -0.19 -45.97 75.47
CA SER A 420 -1.43 -46.56 75.98
C SER A 420 -1.15 -47.91 76.66
N ARG A 421 -0.47 -47.88 77.81
CA ARG A 421 -0.54 -48.95 78.82
C ARG A 421 0.05 -48.46 80.13
N SER A 422 -0.74 -48.62 81.19
CA SER A 422 -0.37 -48.55 82.61
C SER A 422 -0.15 -47.16 83.20
N PHE A 423 -1.14 -46.62 83.92
CA PHE A 423 -1.12 -46.72 85.39
C PHE A 423 -2.42 -46.18 86.00
N ALA A 424 -3.24 -47.12 86.49
CA ALA A 424 -4.05 -46.96 87.68
C ALA A 424 -3.66 -48.14 88.59
N ALA A 425 -3.49 -47.83 89.88
CA ALA A 425 -3.33 -48.72 91.05
C ALA A 425 -1.94 -48.74 91.73
N ALA A 426 -2.02 -48.48 93.04
CA ALA A 426 -1.06 -48.65 94.14
C ALA A 426 0.08 -47.64 94.26
#